data_AF-A0A7S4UJU1-F1
#
_entry.id   AF-A0A7S4UJU1-F1
#
_cell.length_a   1.000
_cell.length_b   1.000
_cell.length_c   1.000
_cell.angle_alpha   90.00
_cell.angle_beta   90.00
_cell.angle_gamma   90.00
#
_symmetry.space_group_name_H-M   'P 1'
#
loop_
_entity.id
_entity.type
_entity.pdbx_description
1 polymer ?
#
loop_
_entity_poly.entity_id
_entity_poly.type
_entity_poly.pdbx_seq_one_letter_code
_entity_poly.pdbx_strand_id
1 'polypeptide(L)'
;CHIGQSAHGGHYISYKKEKGEKEKDDKWWKIDDKRVIECSKFPFPKGMPLGQHETPYFLIYQLESFVAPSPRQINPGLINEAEKSNKNFLAEIQNYEGALSAVVSKVK
;
A
#
# COMPACT_ATOMS: atom_id res chain seq x y z
N CYS A 1 1.14 4.60 -12.02
CA CYS A 1 2.20 5.50 -12.52
C CYS A 1 3.46 4.72 -12.82
N HIS A 2 4.20 5.15 -13.83
CA HIS A 2 5.49 4.60 -14.19
C HIS A 2 6.58 5.58 -13.73
N ILE A 3 7.65 5.03 -13.14
CA ILE A 3 8.86 5.74 -12.74
C ILE A 3 10.01 5.15 -13.51
N GLY A 4 10.54 5.87 -14.50
CA GLY A 4 11.66 5.37 -15.28
C GLY A 4 11.90 6.20 -16.53
N GLN A 5 13.10 6.07 -17.08
CA GLN A 5 13.54 6.79 -18.27
C GLN A 5 13.04 6.14 -19.58
N SER A 6 12.59 4.89 -19.53
CA SER A 6 12.13 4.15 -20.72
C SER A 6 10.92 3.28 -20.39
N ALA A 7 10.16 2.87 -21.41
CA ALA A 7 9.04 1.95 -21.24
C ALA A 7 9.45 0.51 -20.84
N HIS A 8 10.70 0.13 -21.12
CA HIS A 8 11.21 -1.24 -20.90
C HIS A 8 11.91 -1.42 -19.55
N GLY A 9 12.16 -0.33 -18.83
CA GLY A 9 12.90 -0.34 -17.57
C GLY A 9 12.42 0.78 -16.66
N GLY A 10 11.75 0.40 -15.59
CA GLY A 10 11.21 1.31 -14.60
C GLY A 10 10.46 0.59 -13.49
N HIS A 11 9.88 1.38 -12.61
CA HIS A 11 9.15 0.96 -11.43
C HIS A 11 7.70 1.42 -11.51
N TYR A 12 6.77 0.55 -11.12
CA TYR A 12 5.34 0.83 -11.17
C TYR A 12 4.81 1.08 -9.77
N ILE A 13 4.17 2.22 -9.60
CA ILE A 13 3.47 2.57 -8.36
C ILE A 13 2.01 2.87 -8.67
N SER A 14 1.17 2.96 -7.64
CA SER A 14 -0.21 3.41 -7.81
C SER A 14 -0.61 4.47 -6.79
N TYR A 15 -1.61 5.26 -7.18
CA TYR A 15 -2.27 6.20 -6.29
C TYR A 15 -3.74 5.83 -6.21
N LYS A 16 -4.26 5.74 -4.99
CA LYS A 16 -5.66 5.42 -4.72
C LYS A 16 -6.30 6.56 -3.95
N LYS A 17 -7.43 7.05 -4.44
CA LYS A 17 -8.30 7.96 -3.70
C LYS A 17 -9.22 7.14 -2.80
N GLU A 18 -9.28 7.50 -1.53
CA GLU A 18 -10.29 7.03 -0.59
C GLU A 18 -11.26 8.17 -0.33
N LYS A 19 -12.54 7.93 -0.62
CA LYS A 19 -13.58 8.94 -0.53
C LYS A 19 -13.96 9.15 0.93
N GLY A 20 -13.83 10.38 1.41
CA GLY A 20 -14.35 10.77 2.71
C GLY A 20 -15.85 11.03 2.68
N GLU A 21 -16.44 11.38 3.83
CA GLU A 21 -17.85 11.82 3.87
C GLU A 21 -18.07 13.12 3.08
N LYS A 22 -17.05 13.99 3.05
CA LYS A 22 -17.01 15.22 2.25
C LYS A 22 -15.74 15.21 1.41
N GLU A 23 -15.74 15.97 0.30
CA GLU A 23 -14.58 16.03 -0.61
C GLU A 23 -13.30 16.52 0.07
N LYS A 24 -13.43 17.43 1.04
CA LYS A 24 -12.30 17.90 1.86
C LYS A 24 -11.70 16.82 2.78
N ASP A 25 -12.43 15.73 3.00
CA ASP A 25 -12.02 14.59 3.83
C ASP A 25 -11.45 13.46 2.95
N ASP A 26 -11.37 13.65 1.63
CA ASP A 26 -10.78 12.69 0.72
C ASP A 26 -9.29 12.50 1.02
N LYS A 27 -8.88 11.24 1.05
CA LYS A 27 -7.48 10.86 1.26
C LYS A 27 -6.89 10.28 0.00
N TRP A 28 -5.61 10.55 -0.22
CA TRP A 28 -4.85 9.89 -1.27
C TRP A 28 -3.84 8.96 -0.64
N TRP A 29 -3.67 7.78 -1.23
CA TRP A 29 -2.70 6.79 -0.80
C TRP A 29 -1.74 6.51 -1.94
N LYS A 30 -0.43 6.65 -1.68
CA LYS A 30 0.64 6.17 -2.56
C LYS A 30 0.97 4.75 -2.17
N ILE A 31 0.90 3.84 -3.14
CA ILE A 31 1.23 2.43 -2.98
C ILE A 31 2.44 2.13 -3.86
N ASP A 32 3.55 1.84 -3.21
CA ASP A 32 4.87 1.59 -3.78
C ASP A 32 5.42 0.28 -3.20
N ASP A 33 5.11 -0.83 -3.87
CA ASP A 33 5.33 -2.20 -3.39
C ASP A 33 4.83 -2.40 -1.95
N LYS A 34 5.77 -2.65 -1.02
CA LYS A 34 5.50 -2.85 0.41
C LYS A 34 5.25 -1.55 1.18
N ARG A 35 5.49 -0.38 0.57
CA ARG A 35 5.36 0.93 1.20
C ARG A 35 4.02 1.55 0.82
N VAL A 36 3.21 1.83 1.83
CA VAL A 36 1.92 2.53 1.68
C VAL A 36 1.98 3.81 2.49
N ILE A 37 1.76 4.95 1.83
CA ILE A 37 1.94 6.30 2.41
C ILE A 37 0.71 7.15 2.14
N GLU A 38 0.15 7.76 3.17
CA GLU A 38 -0.92 8.76 3.03
C GLU A 38 -0.36 10.05 2.41
N CYS A 39 -1.04 10.55 1.39
CA CYS A 39 -0.77 11.79 0.69
C CYS A 39 -1.85 12.79 1.06
N SER A 40 -1.45 13.93 1.65
CA SER A 40 -2.38 14.98 2.08
C SER A 40 -2.98 15.79 0.94
N LYS A 41 -2.52 15.60 -0.30
CA LYS A 41 -2.93 16.36 -1.48
C LYS A 41 -2.97 15.49 -2.73
N PHE A 42 -3.64 15.99 -3.76
CA PHE A 42 -3.65 15.37 -5.08
C PHE A 42 -2.21 15.22 -5.63
N PRO A 43 -1.81 14.00 -6.04
CA PRO A 43 -0.42 13.72 -6.43
C PRO A 43 0.01 14.32 -7.78
N PHE A 44 -0.91 14.84 -8.59
CA PHE A 44 -0.61 15.37 -9.93
C PHE A 44 -1.08 16.83 -10.11
N PRO A 45 -0.57 17.80 -9.32
CA PRO A 45 -0.99 19.19 -9.46
C PRO A 45 -0.66 19.76 -10.85
N LYS A 46 -1.51 20.67 -11.34
CA LYS A 46 -1.29 21.36 -12.62
C LYS A 46 0.04 22.13 -12.58
N GLY A 47 0.80 22.09 -13.66
CA GLY A 47 2.06 22.84 -13.80
C GLY A 47 3.31 22.13 -13.28
N MET A 48 3.24 20.83 -12.98
CA MET A 48 4.43 20.03 -12.67
C MET A 48 5.37 19.95 -13.89
N PRO A 49 6.69 20.15 -13.72
CA PRO A 49 7.65 20.03 -14.80
C PRO A 49 7.60 18.64 -15.45
N LEU A 50 7.55 18.60 -16.79
CA LEU A 50 7.70 17.38 -17.56
C LEU A 50 9.10 16.79 -17.32
N GLY A 51 9.17 15.50 -17.00
CA GLY A 51 10.44 14.75 -16.91
C GLY A 51 11.04 14.56 -15.51
N GLN A 52 10.43 15.07 -14.44
CA GLN A 52 10.92 14.84 -13.06
C GLN A 52 10.18 13.76 -12.27
N HIS A 53 9.03 13.26 -12.74
CA HIS A 53 8.12 12.54 -11.84
C HIS A 53 7.35 11.37 -12.45
N GLU A 54 6.93 10.50 -11.52
CA GLU A 54 5.89 9.48 -11.64
C GLU A 54 4.80 9.88 -12.63
N THR A 55 4.79 9.23 -13.80
CA THR A 55 3.86 9.58 -14.87
C THR A 55 2.63 8.65 -14.81
N PRO A 56 1.40 9.18 -14.72
CA PRO A 56 0.20 8.36 -14.87
C PRO A 56 0.15 7.77 -16.28
N TYR A 57 0.11 6.44 -16.38
CA TYR A 57 -0.03 5.72 -17.67
C TYR A 57 -1.39 5.02 -17.79
N PHE A 58 -2.11 4.89 -16.68
CA PHE A 58 -3.42 4.26 -16.60
C PHE A 58 -4.25 4.95 -15.53
N LEU A 59 -5.51 5.24 -15.84
CA LEU A 59 -6.44 5.96 -14.97
C LEU A 59 -7.71 5.12 -14.82
N ILE A 60 -8.11 4.89 -13.57
CA ILE A 60 -9.33 4.13 -13.24
C ILE A 60 -10.30 5.12 -12.60
N TYR A 61 -11.49 5.21 -13.18
CA TYR A 61 -12.57 6.05 -12.68
C TYR A 61 -13.71 5.18 -12.16
N GLN A 62 -14.41 5.71 -11.17
CA GLN A 62 -15.59 5.08 -10.58
C GLN A 62 -16.75 6.07 -10.67
N LEU A 63 -17.94 5.58 -10.99
CA LEU A 63 -19.15 6.39 -11.01
C LEU A 63 -19.42 6.93 -9.60
N GLU A 64 -19.77 8.20 -9.48
CA GLU A 64 -20.02 8.82 -8.17
C GLU A 64 -21.18 8.19 -7.40
N SER A 65 -22.17 7.69 -8.15
CA SER A 65 -23.34 6.98 -7.63
C SER A 65 -23.04 5.54 -7.22
N PHE A 66 -21.85 5.02 -7.51
CA PHE A 66 -21.47 3.68 -7.12
C PHE A 66 -21.25 3.65 -5.61
N VAL A 67 -22.11 2.90 -4.92
CA VAL A 67 -21.91 2.53 -3.53
C VAL A 67 -21.17 1.20 -3.53
N ALA A 68 -19.95 1.20 -2.99
CA ALA A 68 -19.23 -0.05 -2.80
C ALA A 68 -20.10 -0.97 -1.94
N PRO A 69 -20.33 -2.23 -2.37
CA PRO A 69 -20.99 -3.17 -1.49
C PRO A 69 -20.22 -3.22 -0.18
N SER A 70 -20.95 -3.17 0.93
CA SER A 70 -20.40 -3.48 2.26
C SER A 70 -19.50 -4.71 2.14
N PRO A 71 -18.34 -4.76 2.82
CA PRO A 71 -17.45 -5.92 2.78
C PRO A 71 -18.30 -7.17 2.96
N ARG A 72 -18.47 -7.91 1.86
CA ARG A 72 -19.23 -9.17 1.89
C ARG A 72 -18.60 -10.00 2.99
N GLN A 73 -19.43 -10.67 3.80
CA GLN A 73 -18.97 -11.60 4.82
C GLN A 73 -17.81 -12.41 4.24
N ILE A 74 -16.60 -12.13 4.74
CA ILE A 74 -15.37 -12.73 4.19
C ILE A 74 -15.52 -14.23 4.43
N ASN A 75 -15.20 -15.04 3.41
CA ASN A 75 -15.26 -16.49 3.53
C ASN A 75 -14.50 -16.93 4.78
N PRO A 76 -15.14 -17.65 5.74
CA PRO A 76 -14.48 -18.06 6.97
C PRO A 76 -13.18 -18.85 6.77
N GLY A 77 -13.07 -19.60 5.66
CA GLY A 77 -11.82 -20.27 5.29
C GLY A 77 -10.66 -19.31 5.06
N LEU A 78 -10.91 -18.17 4.38
CA LEU A 78 -9.90 -17.13 4.16
C LEU A 78 -9.51 -16.42 5.46
N ILE A 79 -10.46 -16.26 6.39
CA ILE A 79 -10.19 -15.71 7.72
C ILE A 79 -9.24 -16.65 8.47
N ASN A 80 -9.53 -17.95 8.50
CA ASN A 80 -8.70 -18.94 9.17
C ASN A 80 -7.28 -19.03 8.57
N GLU A 81 -7.16 -18.93 7.24
CA GLU A 81 -5.86 -18.90 6.56
C GLU A 81 -5.05 -17.64 6.92
N ALA A 82 -5.69 -16.47 6.93
CA ALA A 82 -5.05 -15.22 7.34
C ALA A 82 -4.59 -15.28 8.80
N GLU A 83 -5.44 -15.78 9.71
CA GLU A 83 -5.09 -15.97 11.12
C GLU A 83 -3.91 -16.94 11.31
N LYS A 84 -3.89 -18.05 10.56
CA LYS A 84 -2.77 -18.99 10.59
C LYS A 84 -1.48 -18.34 10.10
N SER A 85 -1.54 -17.57 9.01
CA SER A 85 -0.39 -16.82 8.50
C SER A 85 0.13 -15.81 9.52
N ASN A 86 -0.76 -15.08 10.19
CA ASN A 86 -0.41 -14.12 11.23
C ASN A 86 0.25 -14.80 12.43
N LYS A 87 -0.28 -15.95 12.87
CA LYS A 87 0.33 -16.75 13.96
C LYS A 87 1.74 -17.21 13.60
N ASN A 88 1.97 -17.66 12.37
CA ASN A 88 3.29 -18.07 11.90
C ASN A 88 4.27 -16.89 11.90
N PHE A 89 3.86 -15.73 11.38
CA PHE A 89 4.69 -14.53 11.36
C PHE A 89 5.08 -14.07 12.79
N LEU A 90 4.15 -14.12 13.75
CA LEU A 90 4.45 -13.80 15.15
C LEU A 90 5.43 -14.80 15.78
N ALA A 91 5.31 -16.09 15.46
CA ALA A 91 6.26 -17.10 15.92
C ALA A 91 7.66 -16.88 15.32
N GLU A 92 7.75 -16.48 14.04
CA GLU A 92 9.01 -16.12 13.39
C GLU A 92 9.69 -14.92 14.09
N ILE A 93 8.93 -13.89 14.46
CA ILE A 93 9.43 -12.75 15.23
C ILE A 93 9.99 -13.22 16.58
N GLN A 94 9.22 -14.01 17.33
CA GLN A 94 9.64 -14.51 18.64
C GLN A 94 10.94 -15.35 18.56
N ASN A 95 11.03 -16.20 17.54
CA ASN A 95 12.23 -17.00 17.30
C ASN A 95 13.43 -16.12 16.96
N TYR A 96 13.25 -15.09 16.14
CA TYR A 96 14.29 -14.14 15.79
C TYR A 96 14.78 -13.35 17.02
N GLU A 97 13.86 -12.82 17.84
CA GLU A 97 14.20 -12.09 19.07
C GLU A 97 14.91 -12.97 20.10
N GLY A 98 14.48 -14.22 20.25
CA GLY A 98 15.14 -15.21 21.10
C GLY A 98 16.56 -15.53 20.63
N ALA A 99 16.74 -15.74 19.32
CA ALA A 99 18.05 -15.96 18.72
C ALA A 99 18.99 -14.75 18.91
N LEU A 100 18.47 -13.54 18.69
CA LEU A 100 19.22 -12.29 18.90
C LEU A 100 19.67 -12.16 20.35
N SER A 101 18.78 -12.42 21.31
CA SER A 101 19.08 -12.37 22.75
C SER A 101 20.17 -13.37 23.15
N ALA A 102 20.15 -14.58 22.57
CA ALA A 102 21.15 -15.61 22.81
C ALA A 102 22.53 -15.28 22.20
N VAL A 103 22.58 -14.48 21.13
CA VAL A 103 23.84 -13.98 20.57
C VAL A 103 24.41 -12.88 21.46
N VAL A 104 23.59 -11.91 21.87
CA VAL A 104 24.02 -10.78 22.72
C VAL A 104 24.56 -11.26 24.08
N SER A 105 23.97 -12.30 24.67
CA SER A 105 24.43 -12.86 25.95
C SER A 105 25.75 -13.63 25.86
N LYS A 106 26.18 -14.07 24.67
CA LYS A 106 27.47 -14.73 24.45
C LYS A 106 28.62 -13.75 24.16
N VAL A 107 28.31 -12.49 23.89
CA VAL A 107 29.29 -11.44 23.54
C VAL A 107 29.63 -10.55 24.76
N LYS A 108 28.91 -10.71 25.87
CA LYS A 108 29.25 -10.11 27.18
C LYS A 108 29.96 -11.12 28.06
#